data_AF-A0A7R9JJS2-F1
#
_entry.id   AF-A0A7R9JJS2-F1
#
_cell.length_a   1.000
_cell.length_b   1.000
_cell.length_c   1.000
_cell.angle_alpha   90.00
_cell.angle_beta   90.00
_cell.angle_gamma   90.00
#
_symmetry.space_group_name_H-M   'P 1'
#
loop_
_entity.id
_entity.type
_entity.pdbx_description
1 polymer ?
#
loop_
_entity_poly.entity_id
_entity_poly.type
_entity_poly.pdbx_seq_one_letter_code
_entity_poly.pdbx_strand_id
1 'polypeptide(L)'
;MFEQRSEIITVNKKNVDFTLTENSRYKICFRERLQIVSTDDPSTELGTMLLSVEVTPLERILIHISAKARVQDIDCRTSLTSIVDYSLNTWDEKRVEKRISGDNRKESSLYFGRSCDMVHFVARQNQERESISISLENMEKLVGEGANLILLRQMAVSEFDGDFSTSVILTDGRLLSCVYTVRQDKRKLVVIDRVIKLDEDRVDQ
;
A
#
# COMPACT_ATOMS: atom_id res chain seq x y z
N MET A 1 0.49 33.63 -26.10
CA MET A 1 0.76 33.90 -24.68
C MET A 1 -0.50 33.49 -23.93
N PHE A 2 -0.53 32.26 -23.40
CA PHE A 2 -1.72 31.72 -22.73
C PHE A 2 -1.47 31.77 -21.22
N GLU A 3 -2.28 32.56 -20.53
CA GLU A 3 -2.34 32.61 -19.07
C GLU A 3 -2.89 31.29 -18.53
N GLN A 4 -2.09 30.59 -17.74
CA GLN A 4 -2.54 29.43 -16.96
C GLN A 4 -3.07 29.94 -15.62
N ARG A 5 -4.39 30.07 -15.50
CA ARG A 5 -5.06 30.34 -14.23
C ARG A 5 -5.04 29.06 -13.40
N SER A 6 -4.27 29.06 -12.31
CA SER A 6 -4.36 28.07 -11.25
C SER A 6 -5.49 28.44 -10.30
N GLU A 7 -6.63 27.75 -10.42
CA GLU A 7 -7.64 27.76 -9.37
C GLU A 7 -7.12 26.93 -8.18
N ILE A 8 -6.90 27.59 -7.05
CA ILE A 8 -6.63 26.93 -5.78
C ILE A 8 -7.95 26.30 -5.33
N ILE A 9 -8.12 25.00 -5.59
CA ILE A 9 -9.23 24.23 -5.05
C ILE A 9 -8.90 23.91 -3.59
N THR A 10 -9.51 24.65 -2.67
CA THR A 10 -9.48 24.36 -1.24
C THR A 10 -10.28 23.09 -0.98
N VAL A 11 -9.60 21.94 -0.91
CA VAL A 11 -10.23 20.67 -0.53
C VAL A 11 -10.46 20.67 0.98
N ASN A 12 -11.73 20.74 1.38
CA ASN A 12 -12.17 20.54 2.76
C ASN A 12 -11.69 19.15 3.23
N LYS A 13 -10.72 19.12 4.15
CA LYS A 13 -10.29 17.90 4.86
C LYS A 13 -11.44 17.37 5.70
N LYS A 14 -12.32 16.55 5.12
CA LYS A 14 -13.15 15.64 5.93
C LYS A 14 -12.20 14.63 6.56
N ASN A 15 -12.18 14.55 7.89
CA ASN A 15 -11.59 13.39 8.57
C ASN A 15 -12.40 12.17 8.14
N VAL A 16 -11.81 11.31 7.32
CA VAL A 16 -12.43 10.05 6.90
C VAL A 16 -12.18 9.05 8.03
N ASP A 17 -13.25 8.55 8.65
CA ASP A 17 -13.18 7.42 9.58
C ASP A 17 -13.12 6.13 8.76
N PHE A 18 -12.03 5.39 8.90
CA PHE A 18 -11.78 4.16 8.15
C PHE A 18 -12.17 2.89 8.92
N THR A 19 -12.87 3.02 10.05
CA THR A 19 -13.25 1.86 10.88
C THR A 19 -14.20 0.91 10.15
N LEU A 20 -13.87 -0.38 10.15
CA LEU A 20 -14.69 -1.43 9.55
C LEU A 20 -15.84 -1.85 10.47
N THR A 21 -17.07 -1.84 9.95
CA THR A 21 -18.26 -2.34 10.65
C THR A 21 -18.41 -3.86 10.49
N GLU A 22 -19.16 -4.52 11.39
CA GLU A 22 -19.38 -5.98 11.32
C GLU A 22 -19.96 -6.46 9.98
N ASN A 23 -20.89 -5.70 9.39
CA ASN A 23 -21.47 -6.01 8.08
C ASN A 23 -20.48 -5.88 6.91
N SER A 24 -19.36 -5.20 7.12
CA SER A 24 -18.30 -5.02 6.12
C SER A 24 -17.32 -6.20 6.09
N ARG A 25 -17.27 -7.02 7.16
CA ARG A 25 -16.30 -8.12 7.34
C ARG A 25 -16.32 -9.13 6.18
N TYR A 26 -17.49 -9.52 5.70
CA TYR A 26 -17.61 -10.49 4.58
C TYR A 26 -17.29 -9.88 3.21
N LYS A 27 -17.36 -8.55 3.07
CA LYS A 27 -17.08 -7.86 1.79
C LYS A 27 -15.59 -7.58 1.60
N ILE A 28 -14.83 -7.57 2.70
CA ILE A 28 -13.38 -7.33 2.70
C ILE A 28 -12.55 -8.62 2.72
N CYS A 29 -13.13 -9.75 3.13
CA CYS A 29 -12.46 -11.06 3.01
C CYS A 29 -12.62 -11.57 1.59
N PHE A 30 -11.51 -11.87 0.92
CA PHE A 30 -11.54 -12.40 -0.43
C PHE A 30 -10.26 -13.17 -0.72
N ARG A 31 -10.35 -14.07 -1.70
CA ARG A 31 -9.19 -14.68 -2.32
C ARG A 31 -9.29 -14.50 -3.81
N GLU A 32 -8.35 -13.77 -4.37
CA GLU A 32 -8.37 -13.37 -5.76
C GLU A 32 -7.04 -13.72 -6.44
N ARG A 33 -7.13 -14.09 -7.72
CA ARG A 33 -5.99 -14.22 -8.61
C ARG A 33 -6.15 -13.18 -9.70
N LEU A 34 -5.26 -12.19 -9.71
CA LEU A 34 -5.24 -11.12 -10.69
C LEU A 34 -4.15 -11.39 -11.72
N GLN A 35 -4.44 -11.13 -12.98
CA GLN A 35 -3.45 -11.10 -14.06
C GLN A 35 -2.83 -9.71 -14.14
N ILE A 36 -1.52 -9.65 -14.30
CA ILE A 36 -0.78 -8.42 -14.55
C ILE A 36 -0.56 -8.37 -16.05
N VAL A 37 -1.04 -7.32 -16.71
CA VAL A 37 -0.97 -7.15 -18.17
C VAL A 37 -0.24 -5.86 -18.53
N SER A 38 0.26 -5.77 -19.76
CA SER A 38 0.88 -4.55 -20.27
C SER A 38 -0.17 -3.44 -20.46
N THR A 39 0.22 -2.19 -20.16
CA THR A 39 -0.59 -1.01 -20.48
C THR A 39 -0.64 -0.73 -21.97
N ASP A 40 0.43 -1.06 -22.70
CA ASP A 40 0.54 -0.83 -24.14
C ASP A 40 -0.26 -1.87 -24.94
N ASP A 41 -0.37 -3.08 -24.39
CA ASP A 41 -1.14 -4.19 -24.96
C ASP A 41 -1.73 -5.06 -23.83
N PRO A 42 -3.01 -4.87 -23.47
CA PRO A 42 -3.67 -5.66 -22.43
C PRO A 42 -3.77 -7.17 -22.73
N SER A 43 -3.51 -7.61 -23.97
CA SER A 43 -3.44 -9.04 -24.30
C SER A 43 -2.11 -9.68 -23.91
N THR A 44 -1.08 -8.88 -23.64
CA THR A 44 0.23 -9.33 -23.18
C THR A 44 0.21 -9.50 -21.65
N GLU A 45 0.18 -10.76 -21.20
CA GLU A 45 0.33 -11.12 -19.77
C GLU A 45 1.79 -10.96 -19.33
N LEU A 46 2.02 -10.07 -18.36
CA LEU A 46 3.32 -9.85 -17.72
C LEU A 46 3.48 -10.71 -16.47
N GLY A 47 2.39 -11.15 -15.84
CA GLY A 47 2.48 -11.91 -14.60
C GLY A 47 1.16 -12.18 -13.91
N THR A 48 1.26 -12.59 -12.65
CA THR A 48 0.12 -12.92 -11.80
C THR A 48 0.34 -12.38 -10.39
N MET A 49 -0.73 -11.93 -9.76
CA MET A 49 -0.80 -11.60 -8.34
C MET A 49 -1.87 -12.46 -7.66
N LEU A 50 -1.54 -13.02 -6.51
CA LEU A 50 -2.42 -13.76 -5.63
C LEU A 50 -2.66 -12.92 -4.38
N LEU A 51 -3.92 -12.74 -4.02
CA LEU A 51 -4.37 -12.02 -2.84
C LEU A 51 -5.21 -12.95 -1.98
N SER A 52 -4.96 -12.99 -0.67
CA SER A 52 -5.84 -13.61 0.33
C SER A 52 -6.04 -12.63 1.46
N VAL A 53 -7.28 -12.38 1.83
CA VAL A 53 -7.68 -11.56 2.98
C VAL A 53 -8.65 -12.39 3.81
N GLU A 54 -8.26 -12.67 5.05
CA GLU A 54 -8.96 -13.58 5.94
C GLU A 54 -9.07 -12.96 7.34
N VAL A 55 -10.12 -13.33 8.09
CA VAL A 55 -10.24 -12.95 9.51
C VAL A 55 -9.63 -14.04 10.37
N THR A 56 -8.76 -13.65 11.30
CA THR A 56 -8.11 -14.55 12.26
C THR A 56 -9.02 -14.81 13.47
N PRO A 57 -8.76 -15.88 14.26
CA PRO A 57 -9.49 -16.14 15.49
C PRO A 57 -9.42 -15.01 16.54
N LEU A 58 -8.42 -14.13 16.44
CA LEU A 58 -8.24 -12.98 17.33
C LEU A 58 -8.95 -11.72 16.80
N GLU A 59 -9.90 -11.87 15.90
CA GLU A 59 -10.64 -10.74 15.31
C GLU A 59 -9.68 -9.71 14.66
N ARG A 60 -8.63 -10.21 14.00
CA ARG A 60 -7.73 -9.42 13.14
C ARG A 60 -7.88 -9.84 11.69
N ILE A 61 -7.39 -9.02 10.78
CA ILE A 61 -7.36 -9.30 9.35
C ILE A 61 -5.95 -9.74 8.98
N LEU A 62 -5.82 -10.95 8.43
CA LEU A 62 -4.60 -11.48 7.86
C LEU A 62 -4.62 -11.28 6.35
N ILE A 63 -3.62 -10.59 5.83
CA ILE A 63 -3.44 -10.32 4.41
C ILE A 63 -2.21 -11.07 3.91
N HIS A 64 -2.38 -11.79 2.81
CA HIS A 64 -1.29 -12.40 2.05
C HIS A 64 -1.34 -11.91 0.60
N ILE A 65 -0.21 -11.40 0.13
CA ILE A 65 0.00 -11.02 -1.27
C ILE A 65 1.21 -11.77 -1.79
N SER A 66 1.10 -12.37 -2.97
CA SER A 66 2.23 -12.88 -3.72
C SER A 66 2.10 -12.50 -5.18
N ALA A 67 3.07 -11.78 -5.71
CA ALA A 67 3.10 -11.39 -7.10
C ALA A 67 4.38 -11.87 -7.77
N LYS A 68 4.26 -12.28 -9.04
CA LYS A 68 5.38 -12.54 -9.94
C LYS A 68 5.05 -11.92 -11.28
N ALA A 69 5.97 -11.12 -11.79
CA ALA A 69 5.89 -10.53 -13.12
C ALA A 69 7.24 -10.59 -13.83
N ARG A 70 7.22 -10.54 -15.16
CA ARG A 70 8.39 -10.36 -16.01
C ARG A 70 8.17 -9.16 -16.91
N VAL A 71 9.09 -8.21 -16.89
CA VAL A 71 9.06 -7.00 -17.71
C VAL A 71 10.44 -6.82 -18.34
N GLN A 72 10.54 -6.81 -19.67
CA GLN A 72 11.81 -6.61 -20.40
C GLN A 72 12.95 -7.51 -19.85
N ASP A 73 12.70 -8.81 -19.77
CA ASP A 73 13.63 -9.83 -19.23
C ASP A 73 14.02 -9.71 -17.75
N ILE A 74 13.38 -8.79 -17.03
CA ILE A 74 13.55 -8.65 -15.59
C ILE A 74 12.42 -9.39 -14.88
N ASP A 75 12.79 -10.41 -14.10
CA ASP A 75 11.88 -11.12 -13.21
C ASP A 75 11.70 -10.35 -11.90
N CYS A 76 10.48 -9.90 -11.65
CA CYS A 76 10.07 -9.23 -10.42
C CYS A 76 9.21 -10.17 -9.57
N ARG A 77 9.48 -10.23 -8.27
CA ARG A 77 8.67 -10.98 -7.31
C ARG A 77 8.42 -10.14 -6.07
N THR A 78 7.19 -10.18 -5.58
CA THR A 78 6.80 -9.52 -4.34
C THR A 78 6.06 -10.50 -3.46
N SER A 79 6.32 -10.47 -2.16
CA SER A 79 5.50 -11.15 -1.16
C SER A 79 5.22 -10.20 0.00
N LEU A 80 3.99 -10.19 0.48
CA LEU A 80 3.58 -9.48 1.67
C LEU A 80 2.73 -10.38 2.55
N THR A 81 3.01 -10.36 3.85
CA THR A 81 2.13 -10.88 4.89
C THR A 81 1.93 -9.77 5.90
N SER A 82 0.68 -9.47 6.24
CA SER A 82 0.34 -8.37 7.15
C SER A 82 -0.81 -8.76 8.06
N ILE A 83 -0.73 -8.35 9.33
CA ILE A 83 -1.81 -8.47 10.31
C ILE A 83 -2.30 -7.05 10.61
N VAL A 84 -3.58 -6.82 10.40
CA VAL A 84 -4.22 -5.51 10.49
C VAL A 84 -5.45 -5.62 11.39
N ASP A 85 -5.76 -4.59 12.18
CA ASP A 85 -7.03 -4.54 12.91
C ASP A 85 -8.15 -3.86 12.13
N TYR A 86 -9.36 -3.86 12.67
CA TYR A 86 -10.53 -3.26 12.03
C TYR A 86 -10.48 -1.72 11.94
N SER A 87 -9.53 -1.08 12.63
CA SER A 87 -9.24 0.35 12.52
C SER A 87 -8.10 0.62 11.52
N LEU A 88 -7.73 -0.39 10.71
CA LEU A 88 -6.65 -0.36 9.72
C LEU A 88 -5.26 -0.12 10.31
N ASN A 89 -5.06 -0.33 11.62
CA ASN A 89 -3.71 -0.31 12.19
C ASN A 89 -2.99 -1.60 11.80
N THR A 90 -1.82 -1.44 11.19
CA THR A 90 -0.90 -2.56 10.96
C THR A 90 -0.23 -2.95 12.28
N TRP A 91 -0.29 -4.22 12.63
CA TRP A 91 0.31 -4.80 13.84
C TRP A 91 1.66 -5.46 13.55
N ASP A 92 1.71 -6.24 12.47
CA ASP A 92 2.89 -6.92 11.98
C ASP A 92 2.82 -6.92 10.46
N GLU A 93 3.91 -6.61 9.78
CA GLU A 93 4.00 -6.74 8.34
C GLU A 93 5.40 -7.15 7.91
N LYS A 94 5.45 -8.13 7.01
CA LYS A 94 6.65 -8.52 6.29
C LYS A 94 6.42 -8.34 4.81
N ARG A 95 7.20 -7.47 4.18
CA ARG A 95 7.25 -7.30 2.72
C ARG A 95 8.63 -7.69 2.20
N VAL A 96 8.66 -8.41 1.10
CA VAL A 96 9.89 -8.77 0.38
C VAL A 96 9.69 -8.51 -1.09
N GLU A 97 10.63 -7.82 -1.71
CA GLU A 97 10.69 -7.56 -3.15
C GLU A 97 11.99 -8.10 -3.72
N LYS A 98 11.92 -8.76 -4.87
CA LYS A 98 13.07 -9.33 -5.57
C LYS A 98 13.04 -8.91 -7.03
N ARG A 99 14.20 -8.48 -7.53
CA ARG A 99 14.42 -8.18 -8.94
C ARG A 99 15.59 -9.02 -9.44
N ILE A 100 15.36 -9.79 -10.50
CA ILE A 100 16.32 -10.73 -11.08
C ILE A 100 16.50 -10.38 -12.55
N SER A 101 17.74 -10.15 -12.98
CA SER A 101 18.09 -9.82 -14.36
C SER A 101 19.39 -10.54 -14.72
N GLY A 102 19.29 -11.65 -15.47
CA GLY A 102 20.42 -12.56 -15.68
C GLY A 102 20.94 -13.09 -14.34
N ASP A 103 22.24 -12.91 -14.08
CA ASP A 103 22.88 -13.30 -12.82
C ASP A 103 22.71 -12.27 -11.69
N ASN A 104 22.27 -11.04 -12.00
CA ASN A 104 22.07 -10.00 -11.01
C ASN A 104 20.78 -10.23 -10.23
N ARG A 105 20.89 -10.34 -8.90
CA ARG A 105 19.76 -10.53 -7.98
C ARG A 105 19.79 -9.43 -6.93
N LYS A 106 18.73 -8.64 -6.87
CA LYS A 106 18.50 -7.64 -5.82
C LYS A 106 17.31 -8.06 -4.98
N GLU A 107 17.46 -7.97 -3.66
CA GLU A 107 16.40 -8.26 -2.70
C GLU A 107 16.32 -7.13 -1.68
N SER A 108 15.10 -6.61 -1.48
CA SER A 108 14.75 -5.71 -0.40
C SER A 108 13.69 -6.36 0.48
N SER A 109 13.76 -6.12 1.79
CA SER A 109 12.74 -6.58 2.72
C SER A 109 12.48 -5.57 3.81
N LEU A 110 11.21 -5.40 4.16
CA LEU A 110 10.77 -4.62 5.30
C LEU A 110 10.08 -5.55 6.29
N TYR A 111 10.49 -5.47 7.54
CA TYR A 111 9.77 -6.02 8.68
C TYR A 111 9.23 -4.86 9.48
N PHE A 112 7.96 -4.91 9.84
CA PHE A 112 7.27 -3.88 10.58
C PHE A 112 6.57 -4.55 11.77
N GLY A 113 6.66 -3.92 12.94
CA GLY A 113 5.95 -4.36 14.13
C GLY A 113 5.49 -3.15 14.94
N ARG A 114 4.30 -3.25 15.50
CA ARG A 114 3.69 -2.20 16.33
C ARG A 114 3.55 -2.69 17.78
N SER A 115 3.98 -1.85 18.72
CA SER A 115 3.66 -1.96 20.14
C SER A 115 2.56 -0.95 20.52
N CYS A 116 2.23 -0.82 21.80
CA CYS A 116 1.21 0.11 22.28
C CYS A 116 1.49 1.58 21.92
N ASP A 117 2.76 1.97 21.93
CA ASP A 117 3.25 3.35 21.83
C ASP A 117 4.28 3.57 20.72
N MET A 118 4.85 2.50 20.17
CA MET A 118 5.93 2.57 19.19
C MET A 118 5.63 1.76 17.93
N VAL A 119 6.24 2.20 16.85
CA VAL A 119 6.39 1.44 15.61
C VAL A 119 7.86 1.13 15.42
N HIS A 120 8.16 -0.13 15.19
CA HIS A 120 9.48 -0.61 14.87
C HIS A 120 9.49 -1.14 13.44
N PHE A 121 10.49 -0.77 12.66
CA PHE A 121 10.70 -1.43 11.38
C PHE A 121 12.17 -1.65 11.06
N VAL A 122 12.42 -2.72 10.32
CA VAL A 122 13.74 -3.13 9.86
C VAL A 122 13.69 -3.26 8.35
N ALA A 123 14.37 -2.36 7.66
CA ALA A 123 14.58 -2.46 6.23
C ALA A 123 15.90 -3.19 5.96
N ARG A 124 15.92 -4.03 4.93
CA ARG A 124 17.15 -4.66 4.44
C ARG A 124 17.24 -4.51 2.94
N GLN A 125 18.42 -4.15 2.45
CA GLN A 125 18.73 -4.11 1.02
C GLN A 125 20.11 -4.71 0.78
N ASN A 126 20.18 -5.79 -0.02
CA ASN A 126 21.46 -6.36 -0.48
C ASN A 126 22.56 -6.47 0.61
N GLN A 127 22.19 -6.89 1.83
CA GLN A 127 22.98 -7.03 3.07
C GLN A 127 23.01 -5.84 4.04
N GLU A 128 22.66 -4.63 3.59
CA GLU A 128 22.48 -3.50 4.49
C GLU A 128 21.22 -3.69 5.34
N ARG A 129 21.29 -3.27 6.60
CA ARG A 129 20.19 -3.35 7.55
C ARG A 129 20.05 -2.01 8.25
N GLU A 130 18.89 -1.42 8.08
CA GLU A 130 18.47 -0.25 8.83
C GLU A 130 17.36 -0.64 9.79
N SER A 131 17.42 -0.12 11.02
CA SER A 131 16.42 -0.38 12.05
C SER A 131 15.98 0.95 12.64
N ILE A 132 14.69 1.23 12.54
CA ILE A 132 14.11 2.49 12.98
C ILE A 132 13.00 2.18 13.98
N SER A 133 12.91 3.00 15.03
CA SER A 133 11.84 2.97 16.02
C SER A 133 11.31 4.38 16.17
N ILE A 134 10.00 4.56 15.96
CA ILE A 134 9.35 5.88 15.97
C ILE A 134 8.11 5.77 16.88
N SER A 135 7.89 6.80 17.69
CA SER A 135 6.66 6.93 18.49
C SER A 135 5.43 6.98 17.59
N LEU A 136 4.36 6.28 17.96
CA LEU A 136 3.10 6.28 17.21
C LEU A 136 2.52 7.67 17.03
N GLU A 137 2.76 8.58 17.97
CA GLU A 137 2.31 9.98 17.89
C GLU A 137 2.93 10.73 16.70
N ASN A 138 4.12 10.32 16.28
CA ASN A 138 4.86 10.90 15.16
C ASN A 138 4.54 10.21 13.82
N MET A 139 3.73 9.15 13.84
CA MET A 139 3.35 8.34 12.68
C MET A 139 1.90 8.61 12.28
N GLU A 140 1.54 9.89 12.14
CA GLU A 140 0.18 10.27 11.76
C GLU A 140 -0.21 9.63 10.41
N LYS A 141 -1.33 8.90 10.41
CA LYS A 141 -1.91 8.24 9.22
C LYS A 141 -0.96 7.25 8.54
N LEU A 142 -0.06 6.62 9.29
CA LEU A 142 0.74 5.53 8.77
C LEU A 142 -0.15 4.33 8.42
N VAL A 143 -0.08 3.89 7.17
CA VAL A 143 -0.81 2.74 6.66
C VAL A 143 0.19 1.76 6.04
N GLY A 144 0.32 0.57 6.62
CA GLY A 144 1.11 -0.53 6.04
C GLY A 144 0.49 -1.00 4.73
N GLU A 145 1.26 -1.66 3.88
CA GLU A 145 0.80 -2.00 2.52
C GLU A 145 -0.34 -3.03 2.55
N GLY A 146 -0.38 -3.92 3.54
CA GLY A 146 -1.52 -4.81 3.78
C GLY A 146 -2.78 -4.06 4.21
N ALA A 147 -2.66 -3.09 5.12
CA ALA A 147 -3.78 -2.23 5.51
C ALA A 147 -4.27 -1.37 4.34
N ASN A 148 -3.35 -0.95 3.47
CA ASN A 148 -3.68 -0.20 2.27
C ASN A 148 -4.56 -1.02 1.30
N LEU A 149 -4.31 -2.32 1.14
CA LEU A 149 -5.18 -3.18 0.33
C LEU A 149 -6.63 -3.18 0.85
N ILE A 150 -6.80 -3.28 2.17
CA ILE A 150 -8.12 -3.24 2.81
C ILE A 150 -8.77 -1.87 2.61
N LEU A 151 -8.00 -0.80 2.78
CA LEU A 151 -8.44 0.56 2.55
C LEU A 151 -8.97 0.75 1.12
N LEU A 152 -8.22 0.31 0.10
CA LEU A 152 -8.63 0.39 -1.30
C LEU A 152 -9.92 -0.39 -1.56
N ARG A 153 -10.05 -1.60 -1.01
CA ARG A 153 -11.28 -2.40 -1.12
C ARG A 153 -12.46 -1.71 -0.43
N GLN A 154 -12.24 -1.10 0.72
CA GLN A 154 -13.27 -0.36 1.45
C GLN A 154 -13.74 0.86 0.67
N MET A 155 -12.83 1.66 0.10
CA MET A 155 -13.18 2.81 -0.76
C MET A 155 -14.04 2.36 -1.95
N ALA A 156 -13.70 1.21 -2.54
CA ALA A 156 -14.47 0.65 -3.65
C ALA A 156 -15.90 0.22 -3.25
N VAL A 157 -16.07 -0.27 -2.01
CA VAL A 157 -17.36 -0.79 -1.50
C VAL A 157 -18.22 0.32 -0.90
N SER A 158 -17.62 1.33 -0.28
CA SER A 158 -18.30 2.40 0.45
C SER A 158 -18.83 3.51 -0.45
N GLU A 159 -18.59 3.44 -1.76
CA GLU A 159 -18.87 4.53 -2.69
C GLU A 159 -18.27 5.86 -2.19
N PHE A 160 -17.03 5.83 -1.66
CA PHE A 160 -16.28 7.05 -1.34
C PHE A 160 -15.88 7.81 -2.61
N ASP A 161 -16.01 9.14 -2.58
CA ASP A 161 -15.51 10.06 -3.61
C ASP A 161 -14.82 11.24 -2.92
N GLY A 162 -13.56 11.48 -3.28
CA GLY A 162 -12.73 12.52 -2.68
C GLY A 162 -11.26 12.18 -2.63
N ASP A 163 -10.50 13.03 -1.95
CA ASP A 163 -9.05 12.92 -1.83
C ASP A 163 -8.65 12.74 -0.37
N PHE A 164 -7.63 11.94 -0.11
CA PHE A 164 -7.04 11.78 1.23
C PHE A 164 -5.54 11.49 1.14
N SER A 165 -4.84 11.66 2.26
CA SER A 165 -3.40 11.38 2.35
C SER A 165 -3.08 10.47 3.52
N THR A 166 -2.12 9.58 3.31
CA THR A 166 -1.55 8.68 4.31
C THR A 166 -0.03 8.80 4.29
N SER A 167 0.61 8.20 5.28
CA SER A 167 2.05 7.95 5.28
C SER A 167 2.28 6.46 4.99
N VAL A 168 3.31 6.12 4.22
CA VAL A 168 3.66 4.74 3.87
C VAL A 168 5.17 4.53 4.04
N ILE A 169 5.57 3.33 4.42
CA ILE A 169 6.98 2.95 4.48
C ILE A 169 7.27 2.10 3.25
N LEU A 170 8.34 2.41 2.51
CA LEU A 170 8.81 1.63 1.36
C LEU A 170 9.68 0.44 1.81
N THR A 171 9.96 -0.54 0.92
CA THR A 171 10.73 -1.73 1.31
C THR A 171 12.14 -1.40 1.77
N ASP A 172 12.60 -0.23 1.37
CA ASP A 172 13.91 0.33 1.68
C ASP A 172 13.94 1.14 2.97
N GLY A 173 12.82 1.23 3.70
CA GLY A 173 12.73 1.93 4.97
C GLY A 173 12.35 3.40 4.86
N ARG A 174 12.29 3.99 3.65
CA ARG A 174 11.89 5.39 3.48
C ARG A 174 10.41 5.57 3.83
N LEU A 175 10.13 6.53 4.72
CA LEU A 175 8.79 6.98 5.05
C LEU A 175 8.41 8.11 4.09
N LEU A 176 7.30 7.95 3.38
CA LEU A 176 6.84 8.89 2.35
C LEU A 176 5.36 9.22 2.53
N SER A 177 4.96 10.39 2.04
CA SER A 177 3.55 10.74 1.93
C SER A 177 2.93 10.08 0.70
N CYS A 178 1.72 9.57 0.85
CA CYS A 178 0.93 8.99 -0.21
C CYS A 178 -0.41 9.73 -0.32
N VAL A 179 -0.73 10.21 -1.51
CA VAL A 179 -1.99 10.91 -1.81
C VAL A 179 -2.85 10.00 -2.66
N TYR A 180 -4.11 9.87 -2.26
CA TYR A 180 -5.13 9.11 -2.96
C TYR A 180 -6.18 10.05 -3.50
N THR A 181 -6.52 9.87 -4.76
CA THR A 181 -7.66 10.50 -5.40
C THR A 181 -8.63 9.41 -5.83
N VAL A 182 -9.80 9.40 -5.21
CA VAL A 182 -10.86 8.42 -5.49
C VAL A 182 -11.95 9.13 -6.27
N ARG A 183 -12.29 8.56 -7.43
CA ARG A 183 -13.36 9.06 -8.30
C ARG A 183 -14.27 7.92 -8.68
N GLN A 184 -15.57 8.17 -8.67
CA GLN A 184 -16.56 7.25 -9.20
C GLN A 184 -17.06 7.69 -10.55
N ASP A 185 -17.02 6.78 -11.51
CA ASP A 185 -17.76 6.97 -12.75
C ASP A 185 -19.23 6.52 -12.59
N LYS A 186 -20.09 7.03 -13.47
CA LYS A 186 -21.52 6.70 -13.60
C LYS A 186 -21.80 5.20 -13.74
N ARG A 187 -20.79 4.41 -14.11
CA ARG A 187 -20.85 2.94 -14.19
C ARG A 187 -20.54 2.22 -12.87
N LYS A 188 -20.43 2.96 -11.75
CA LYS A 188 -19.97 2.46 -10.45
C LYS A 188 -18.55 1.87 -10.48
N LEU A 189 -17.75 2.30 -11.45
CA LEU A 189 -16.34 1.96 -11.49
C LEU A 189 -15.62 2.94 -10.58
N VAL A 190 -14.88 2.40 -9.61
CA VAL A 190 -14.10 3.18 -8.66
C VAL A 190 -12.67 3.23 -9.18
N VAL A 191 -12.23 4.43 -9.56
CA VAL A 191 -10.85 4.71 -9.96
C VAL A 191 -10.14 5.29 -8.75
N ILE A 192 -8.98 4.71 -8.42
CA ILE A 192 -8.13 5.18 -7.32
C ILE A 192 -6.75 5.49 -7.87
N ASP A 193 -6.43 6.78 -7.94
CA ASP A 193 -5.09 7.25 -8.27
C ASP A 193 -4.26 7.34 -7.00
N ARG A 194 -3.15 6.62 -6.94
CA ARG A 194 -2.20 6.61 -5.82
C ARG A 194 -0.90 7.26 -6.25
N VAL A 195 -0.53 8.37 -5.61
CA VAL A 195 0.74 9.07 -5.85
C VAL A 195 1.58 9.00 -4.58
N ILE A 196 2.77 8.40 -4.67
CA ILE A 196 3.77 8.41 -3.60
C ILE A 196 4.72 9.58 -3.87
N LYS A 197 4.77 10.54 -2.96
CA LYS A 197 5.66 11.70 -3.06
C LYS A 197 7.00 11.36 -2.44
N LEU A 198 8.05 11.41 -3.26
CA LEU A 198 9.42 11.41 -2.76
C LEU A 198 9.68 12.82 -2.23
N ASP A 199 9.93 12.97 -0.93
CA ASP A 199 10.47 14.24 -0.43
C ASP A 199 11.88 14.38 -1.00
N GLU A 200 12.07 15.34 -1.91
CA GLU A 200 13.37 15.67 -2.49
C GLU A 200 14.32 16.33 -1.46
N ASP A 201 13.82 16.65 -0.25
CA ASP A 201 14.50 17.50 0.74
C ASP A 201 15.17 16.76 1.92
N ARG A 202 15.36 15.43 1.87
CA ARG A 202 16.29 14.76 2.81
C ARG A 202 17.70 14.71 2.23
N VAL A 203 18.31 15.89 2.14
CA VAL A 203 19.77 16.03 2.18
C VAL A 203 20.20 15.66 3.59
N ASP A 204 21.01 14.61 3.70
CA ASP A 204 21.83 14.17 4.84
C ASP A 204 21.67 14.98 6.15
N GLN A 205 21.04 14.36 7.15
CA GLN A 205 21.21 14.72 8.56
C GLN A 205 21.71 13.51 9.35
#